data_AF-A0AAD6Z3Z2-F1
#
_entry.id   AF-A0AAD6Z3Z2-F1
#
_cell.length_a   1.000
_cell.length_b   1.000
_cell.length_c   1.000
_cell.angle_alpha   90.00
_cell.angle_beta   90.00
_cell.angle_gamma   90.00
#
_symmetry.space_group_name_H-M   'P 1'
#
loop_
_entity.id
_entity.type
_entity.pdbx_description
1 polymer ?
#
loop_
_entity_poly.entity_id
_entity_poly.type
_entity_poly.pdbx_seq_one_letter_code
_entity_poly.pdbx_strand_id
1 'polypeptide(L)'
;MNEGAVNHKIAADARELFAVRILDEADFYFSTLPVVHHHRLVEKLVRTAAEGMKADAQLVADLIARVVSKELCSVEALRDGLLSVSERLEDIAMDAPNA
;
A
#
# COMPACT_ATOMS: atom_id res chain seq x y z
N MET A 1 -12.82 13.12 5.20
CA MET A 1 -13.13 11.74 5.65
C MET A 1 -12.79 11.66 7.13
N ASN A 2 -13.53 10.89 7.96
CA ASN A 2 -13.15 10.69 9.37
C ASN A 2 -12.19 9.50 9.51
N GLU A 3 -11.47 9.39 10.64
CA GLU A 3 -10.45 8.35 10.84
C GLU A 3 -10.99 6.92 10.71
N GLY A 4 -12.20 6.65 11.22
CA GLY A 4 -12.82 5.32 11.10
C GLY A 4 -13.08 4.93 9.65
N ALA A 5 -13.60 5.88 8.84
CA ALA A 5 -13.85 5.68 7.43
C ALA A 5 -12.54 5.54 6.62
N VAL A 6 -11.50 6.30 6.98
CA VAL A 6 -10.15 6.18 6.37
C VAL A 6 -9.60 4.77 6.60
N ASN A 7 -9.60 4.30 7.85
CA ASN A 7 -9.10 2.96 8.19
C ASN A 7 -9.88 1.86 7.48
N HIS A 8 -11.22 1.99 7.44
CA HIS A 8 -12.07 1.04 6.75
C HIS A 8 -11.75 1.00 5.25
N LYS A 9 -11.61 2.16 4.61
CA LYS A 9 -11.29 2.26 3.18
C LYS A 9 -9.92 1.65 2.88
N ILE A 10 -8.87 2.00 3.63
CA ILE A 10 -7.53 1.44 3.43
C ILE A 10 -7.55 -0.10 3.55
N ALA A 11 -8.26 -0.63 4.55
CA ALA A 11 -8.39 -2.07 4.73
C ALA A 11 -9.21 -2.75 3.62
N ALA A 12 -10.25 -2.07 3.10
CA ALA A 12 -11.06 -2.56 1.99
C ALA A 12 -10.28 -2.56 0.68
N ASP A 13 -9.68 -1.43 0.31
CA ASP A 13 -8.88 -1.26 -0.92
C ASP A 13 -7.71 -2.26 -0.95
N ALA A 14 -7.00 -2.44 0.18
CA ALA A 14 -5.93 -3.44 0.27
C ALA A 14 -6.46 -4.87 0.08
N ARG A 15 -7.58 -5.22 0.72
CA ARG A 15 -8.18 -6.55 0.56
C ARG A 15 -8.60 -6.79 -0.89
N GLU A 16 -9.21 -5.80 -1.53
CA GLU A 16 -9.64 -5.87 -2.91
C GLU A 16 -8.45 -6.09 -3.84
N LEU A 17 -7.41 -5.25 -3.76
CA LEU A 17 -6.21 -5.39 -4.56
C LEU A 17 -5.62 -6.80 -4.53
N PHE A 18 -5.42 -7.37 -3.32
CA PHE A 18 -4.82 -8.70 -3.19
C PHE A 18 -5.77 -9.83 -3.60
N ALA A 19 -7.09 -9.60 -3.58
CA ALA A 19 -8.09 -10.57 -4.03
C ALA A 19 -8.25 -10.58 -5.56
N VAL A 20 -8.40 -9.42 -6.19
CA VAL A 20 -8.67 -9.32 -7.64
C VAL A 20 -7.41 -9.17 -8.48
N ARG A 21 -6.36 -8.55 -7.92
CA ARG A 21 -5.05 -8.33 -8.56
C ARG A 21 -5.12 -7.51 -9.87
N ILE A 22 -6.06 -6.56 -9.93
CA ILE A 22 -6.28 -5.66 -11.07
C ILE A 22 -5.67 -4.29 -10.77
N LEU A 23 -4.66 -3.88 -11.55
CA LEU A 23 -3.96 -2.62 -11.34
C LEU A 23 -4.76 -1.38 -11.77
N ASP A 24 -5.79 -1.52 -12.59
CA ASP A 24 -6.61 -0.37 -13.01
C ASP A 24 -7.40 0.23 -11.84
N GLU A 25 -7.68 -0.54 -10.80
CA GLU A 25 -8.33 -0.06 -9.57
C GLU A 25 -7.38 0.79 -8.71
N ALA A 26 -6.06 0.70 -8.91
CA ALA A 26 -5.08 1.49 -8.17
C ALA A 26 -5.33 3.01 -8.30
N ASP A 27 -5.74 3.45 -9.49
CA ASP A 27 -6.04 4.85 -9.75
C ASP A 27 -7.22 5.32 -8.86
N PHE A 28 -8.20 4.43 -8.65
CA PHE A 28 -9.36 4.71 -7.82
C PHE A 28 -8.98 4.80 -6.34
N TYR A 29 -8.13 3.90 -5.83
CA TYR A 29 -7.72 3.90 -4.43
C TYR A 29 -7.06 5.23 -4.02
N PHE A 30 -6.13 5.73 -4.84
CA PHE A 30 -5.41 6.98 -4.54
C PHE A 30 -6.22 8.25 -4.85
N SER A 31 -7.10 8.23 -5.86
CA SER A 31 -7.94 9.40 -6.18
C SER A 31 -9.08 9.62 -5.18
N THR A 32 -9.55 8.56 -4.52
CA THR A 32 -10.67 8.63 -3.56
C THR A 32 -10.23 8.71 -2.10
N LEU A 33 -8.97 8.43 -1.81
CA LEU A 33 -8.38 8.61 -0.50
C LEU A 33 -7.74 10.01 -0.40
N PRO A 34 -8.02 10.80 0.65
CA PRO A 34 -7.34 12.09 0.83
C PRO A 34 -5.82 11.95 0.87
N VAL A 35 -5.10 12.86 0.20
CA VAL A 35 -3.64 12.81 0.01
C VAL A 35 -2.87 12.65 1.32
N VAL A 36 -3.33 13.29 2.39
CA VAL A 36 -2.76 13.19 3.74
C VAL A 36 -2.72 11.74 4.28
N HIS A 37 -3.50 10.81 3.72
CA HIS A 37 -3.54 9.41 4.12
C HIS A 37 -2.90 8.46 3.10
N HIS A 38 -2.35 8.94 1.98
CA HIS A 38 -1.72 8.09 0.97
C HIS A 38 -0.58 7.25 1.54
N HIS A 39 0.25 7.83 2.42
CA HIS A 39 1.33 7.10 3.08
C HIS A 39 0.84 5.87 3.86
N ARG A 40 -0.35 5.96 4.48
CA ARG A 40 -0.97 4.87 5.26
C ARG A 40 -1.47 3.74 4.35
N LEU A 41 -1.95 4.09 3.15
CA LEU A 41 -2.30 3.10 2.14
C LEU A 41 -1.04 2.39 1.62
N VAL A 42 0.02 3.16 1.30
CA VAL A 42 1.32 2.60 0.89
C VAL A 42 1.87 1.65 1.95
N GLU A 43 1.94 2.09 3.21
CA GLU A 43 2.37 1.26 4.35
C GLU A 43 1.60 -0.05 4.40
N LYS A 44 0.25 0.03 4.34
CA LYS A 44 -0.60 -1.15 4.41
C LYS A 44 -0.34 -2.13 3.27
N LEU A 45 -0.23 -1.64 2.04
CA LEU A 45 0.00 -2.46 0.86
C LEU A 45 1.38 -3.14 0.91
N VAL A 46 2.42 -2.37 1.21
CA VAL A 46 3.80 -2.89 1.26
C VAL A 46 3.95 -3.90 2.38
N ARG A 47 3.42 -3.62 3.57
CA ARG A 47 3.44 -4.58 4.69
C ARG A 47 2.76 -5.89 4.30
N THR A 48 1.55 -5.83 3.75
CA THR A 48 0.81 -7.04 3.34
C THR A 48 1.55 -7.82 2.25
N ALA A 49 2.24 -7.14 1.33
CA ALA A 49 3.06 -7.81 0.33
C ALA A 49 4.35 -8.44 0.89
N ALA A 50 4.98 -7.80 1.89
CA ALA A 50 6.18 -8.31 2.56
C ALA A 50 5.89 -9.59 3.36
N GLU A 51 4.69 -9.69 3.95
CA GLU A 51 4.19 -10.89 4.63
C GLU A 51 3.72 -11.99 3.64
N GLY A 52 3.63 -11.67 2.35
CA GLY A 52 3.03 -12.51 1.31
C GLY A 52 4.04 -13.27 0.46
N MET A 53 3.61 -13.64 -0.74
CA MET A 53 4.48 -14.28 -1.74
C MET A 53 5.17 -13.25 -2.64
N LYS A 54 6.21 -13.67 -3.37
CA LYS A 54 6.91 -12.81 -4.34
C LYS A 54 5.97 -12.12 -5.36
N ALA A 55 4.87 -12.80 -5.73
CA ALA A 55 3.87 -12.22 -6.62
C ALA A 55 3.12 -11.03 -6.00
N ASP A 56 3.00 -10.96 -4.68
CA ASP A 56 2.38 -9.85 -3.96
C ASP A 56 3.32 -8.65 -3.92
N ALA A 57 4.62 -8.89 -3.68
CA ALA A 57 5.65 -7.85 -3.79
C ALA A 57 5.69 -7.25 -5.20
N GLN A 58 5.63 -8.08 -6.25
CA GLN A 58 5.58 -7.58 -7.63
C GLN A 58 4.31 -6.77 -7.91
N LEU A 59 3.15 -7.25 -7.44
CA LEU A 59 1.88 -6.54 -7.61
C LEU A 59 1.94 -5.13 -7.00
N VAL A 60 2.47 -4.99 -5.78
CA VAL A 60 2.60 -3.69 -5.12
C VAL A 60 3.65 -2.82 -5.81
N ALA A 61 4.76 -3.38 -6.28
CA ALA A 61 5.75 -2.65 -7.04
C ALA A 61 5.17 -2.07 -8.34
N ASP A 62 4.41 -2.87 -9.10
CA ASP A 62 3.75 -2.43 -10.34
C ASP A 62 2.67 -1.37 -10.07
N LEU A 63 1.92 -1.53 -8.97
CA LEU A 63 0.94 -0.54 -8.51
C LEU A 63 1.61 0.79 -8.18
N ILE A 64 2.71 0.77 -7.41
CA ILE A 64 3.46 1.97 -7.05
C ILE A 64 4.00 2.66 -8.31
N ALA A 65 4.61 1.90 -9.22
CA ALA A 65 5.11 2.44 -10.48
C ALA A 65 3.99 3.13 -11.28
N ARG A 66 2.79 2.54 -11.31
CA ARG A 66 1.63 3.13 -11.97
C ARG A 66 1.20 4.45 -11.32
N VAL A 67 0.96 4.48 -10.01
CA VAL A 67 0.44 5.69 -9.35
C VAL A 67 1.46 6.83 -9.34
N VAL A 68 2.76 6.53 -9.33
CA VAL A 68 3.83 7.52 -9.53
C VAL A 68 3.81 8.06 -10.95
N SER A 69 3.71 7.20 -11.96
CA SER A 69 3.69 7.62 -13.38
C SER A 69 2.51 8.54 -13.72
N LYS A 70 1.44 8.47 -12.92
CA LYS A 70 0.22 9.27 -13.05
C LYS A 70 0.12 10.40 -12.03
N GLU A 71 1.15 10.62 -11.22
CA GLU A 71 1.18 11.65 -10.17
C GLU A 71 0.02 11.54 -9.15
N LEU A 72 -0.52 10.33 -8.94
CA LEU A 72 -1.63 10.07 -8.01
C LEU A 72 -1.16 9.91 -6.57
N CYS A 73 0.13 9.67 -6.35
CA CYS A 73 0.76 9.58 -5.05
C CYS A 73 2.05 10.41 -5.06
N SER A 74 2.27 11.23 -4.04
CA SER A 74 3.50 12.01 -3.93
C SER A 74 4.68 11.14 -3.50
N VAL A 75 5.89 11.56 -3.87
CA VAL A 75 7.13 10.86 -3.48
C VAL A 75 7.30 10.88 -1.96
N GLU A 76 6.88 11.96 -1.29
CA GLU A 76 6.90 12.07 0.16
C GLU A 76 5.98 11.04 0.81
N ALA A 77 4.74 10.89 0.33
CA ALA A 77 3.80 9.92 0.86
C ALA A 77 4.30 8.48 0.67
N LEU A 78 4.92 8.18 -0.48
CA LEU A 78 5.59 6.90 -0.72
C LEU A 78 6.73 6.64 0.26
N ARG A 79 7.63 7.61 0.41
CA ARG A 79 8.77 7.51 1.30
C ARG A 79 8.31 7.29 2.74
N ASP A 80 7.34 8.07 3.21
CA ASP A 80 6.87 7.99 4.59
C ASP A 80 6.16 6.65 4.85
N GLY A 81 5.41 6.12 3.88
CA GLY A 81 4.81 4.78 3.96
C GLY A 81 5.87 3.67 4.01
N LEU A 82 6.92 3.74 3.19
CA LEU A 82 8.03 2.79 3.19
C LEU A 82 8.86 2.86 4.47
N LEU A 83 9.10 4.07 4.99
CA LEU A 83 9.81 4.28 6.24
C LEU A 83 9.06 3.61 7.39
N SER A 84 7.74 3.78 7.46
CA SER A 84 6.91 3.13 8.46
C SER A 84 6.97 1.60 8.39
N VAL A 85 7.07 1.00 7.21
CA VAL A 85 7.30 -0.44 7.06
C VAL A 85 8.70 -0.82 7.54
N SER A 86 9.73 -0.04 7.20
CA SER A 86 11.11 -0.33 7.61
C SER A 86 11.30 -0.29 9.13
N GLU A 87 10.62 0.61 9.82
CA GLU A 87 10.61 0.70 11.29
C GLU A 87 9.99 -0.55 11.95
N ARG A 88 9.22 -1.33 11.19
CA ARG A 88 8.52 -2.53 11.64
C ARG A 88 9.07 -3.80 10.99
N LEU A 89 10.23 -3.73 10.34
CA LEU A 89 10.79 -4.85 9.58
C LEU A 89 11.05 -6.07 10.48
N GLU A 90 11.47 -5.86 11.73
CA GLU A 90 11.67 -6.96 12.69
C GLU A 90 10.37 -7.72 12.98
N ASP A 91 9.25 -7.01 13.15
CA ASP A 91 7.93 -7.62 13.35
C ASP A 91 7.49 -8.41 12.13
N ILE A 92 7.67 -7.82 10.94
CA ILE A 92 7.30 -8.45 9.66
C ILE A 92 8.15 -9.70 9.42
N ALA A 93 9.44 -9.66 9.75
CA ALA A 93 10.35 -10.79 9.60
C ALA A 93 9.99 -11.99 10.51
N MET A 94 9.26 -11.76 11.61
CA MET A 94 8.72 -12.86 12.42
C MET A 94 7.66 -13.66 11.66
N ASP A 95 6.81 -12.98 10.87
CA ASP A 95 5.76 -13.61 10.08
C ASP A 95 6.28 -14.10 8.71
N ALA A 96 7.21 -13.37 8.11
CA ALA A 96 7.83 -13.66 6.82
C ALA A 96 9.37 -13.51 6.89
N PRO A 97 10.12 -14.60 7.16
CA PRO A 97 11.57 -14.54 7.42
C PRO A 97 12.46 -13.99 6.29
N ASN A 98 11.90 -13.83 5.09
CA ASN A 98 12.60 -13.32 3.90
C ASN A 98 12.09 -11.94 3.46
N ALA A 99 11.39 -11.21 4.35
CA ALA A 99 10.92 -9.85 4.12
C ALA A 99 12.07 -8.86 3.87
#